data_AF-A0A2E3A316-F1
#
_entry.id   AF-A0A2E3A316-F1
#
_cell.length_a   1.000
_cell.length_b   1.000
_cell.length_c   1.000
_cell.angle_alpha   90.00
_cell.angle_beta   90.00
_cell.angle_gamma   90.00
#
_symmetry.space_group_name_H-M   'P 1'
#
loop_
_entity.id
_entity.type
_entity.pdbx_description
1 polymer ?
#
loop_
_entity_poly.entity_id
_entity_poly.type
_entity_poly.pdbx_seq_one_letter_code
_entity_poly.pdbx_strand_id
1 'polypeptide(L)'
;MEKGRMEIELRCGEKIIFGNDENCNPAKMRIRSSDFFKKCVLYGDIGLGEAYVEGDWDTDDISSVISWFILNVKKSPSKSVETARSFLINSLGVINQIRHKFRANTIDKSKKNIHEHYDLGNDFYKLFLDESMTYSCAYFEGNNN
;
A
#
# COMPACT_ATOMS: atom_id res chain seq x y z
N MET A 1 14.74 -10.53 -5.70
CA MET A 1 14.25 -10.12 -4.36
C MET A 1 15.27 -10.63 -3.38
N GLU A 2 16.19 -9.77 -2.94
CA GLU A 2 17.41 -10.18 -2.21
C GLU A 2 17.42 -9.73 -0.75
N LYS A 3 16.50 -8.85 -0.35
CA LYS A 3 16.44 -8.30 1.00
C LYS A 3 15.14 -8.70 1.68
N GLY A 4 15.28 -9.47 2.76
CA GLY A 4 14.16 -9.99 3.54
C GLY A 4 13.38 -11.11 2.84
N ARG A 5 12.40 -11.64 3.55
CA ARG A 5 11.52 -12.74 3.13
C ARG A 5 10.07 -12.28 3.21
N MET A 6 9.27 -12.66 2.22
CA MET A 6 7.82 -12.44 2.20
C MET A 6 7.11 -13.77 2.00
N GLU A 7 6.10 -14.03 2.81
CA GLU A 7 5.24 -15.20 2.73
C GLU A 7 3.83 -14.76 2.39
N ILE A 8 3.33 -15.20 1.23
CA ILE A 8 1.97 -14.93 0.78
C ILE A 8 1.18 -16.23 0.89
N GLU A 9 0.16 -16.23 1.74
CA GLU A 9 -0.80 -17.31 1.85
C GLU A 9 -2.01 -17.01 0.96
N LEU A 10 -2.27 -17.88 -0.02
CA LEU A 10 -3.42 -17.80 -0.89
C LEU A 10 -4.65 -18.41 -0.22
N ARG A 11 -5.84 -18.06 -0.72
CA ARG A 11 -7.12 -18.61 -0.23
C ARG A 11 -7.23 -20.14 -0.34
N CYS A 12 -6.49 -20.76 -1.26
CA CYS A 12 -6.41 -22.22 -1.41
C CYS A 12 -5.51 -22.90 -0.35
N GLY A 13 -4.89 -22.13 0.55
CA GLY A 13 -3.90 -22.61 1.52
C GLY A 13 -2.48 -22.75 0.95
N GLU A 14 -2.30 -22.49 -0.35
CA GLU A 14 -0.99 -22.46 -0.98
C GLU A 14 -0.16 -21.29 -0.44
N LYS A 15 1.11 -21.53 -0.19
CA LYS A 15 2.05 -20.53 0.30
C LYS A 15 3.10 -20.25 -0.75
N ILE A 16 3.21 -18.98 -1.12
CA ILE A 16 4.23 -18.47 -2.02
C ILE A 16 5.26 -17.73 -1.18
N ILE A 17 6.53 -18.10 -1.30
CA ILE A 17 7.62 -17.51 -0.54
C ILE A 17 8.53 -16.75 -1.50
N PHE A 18 8.82 -15.49 -1.16
CA PHE A 18 9.74 -14.63 -1.89
C PHE A 18 10.93 -14.24 -1.00
N GLY A 19 12.14 -14.25 -1.58
CA GLY A 19 13.38 -13.91 -0.88
C GLY A 19 14.07 -15.13 -0.27
N ASN A 20 15.40 -15.04 -0.12
CA ASN A 20 16.27 -16.15 0.30
C ASN A 20 16.91 -15.90 1.67
N ASP A 21 16.51 -14.85 2.38
CA ASP A 21 17.06 -14.52 3.69
C ASP A 21 16.33 -15.33 4.77
N GLU A 22 16.92 -16.46 5.16
CA GLU A 22 16.35 -17.37 6.16
C GLU A 22 16.45 -16.84 7.59
N ASN A 23 17.34 -15.87 7.84
CA ASN A 23 17.59 -15.32 9.18
C ASN A 23 16.72 -14.10 9.51
N CYS A 24 15.86 -13.65 8.59
CA CYS A 24 14.98 -12.51 8.80
C CYS A 24 13.57 -12.93 9.27
N ASN A 25 12.88 -12.04 9.99
CA ASN A 25 11.46 -12.23 10.27
C ASN A 25 10.66 -11.98 8.97
N PRO A 26 9.94 -12.98 8.42
CA PRO A 26 9.27 -12.83 7.15
C PRO A 26 8.06 -11.90 7.26
N ALA A 27 7.90 -11.02 6.28
CA ALA A 27 6.66 -10.27 6.08
C ALA A 27 5.56 -11.24 5.65
N LYS A 28 4.49 -11.35 6.43
CA LYS A 28 3.38 -12.28 6.14
C LYS A 28 2.21 -11.53 5.52
N MET A 29 1.61 -12.10 4.50
CA MET A 29 0.45 -11.54 3.80
C MET A 29 -0.53 -12.66 3.51
N ARG A 30 -1.81 -12.47 3.80
CA ARG A 30 -2.85 -13.48 3.54
C ARG A 30 -3.88 -12.91 2.59
N ILE A 31 -4.07 -13.57 1.45
CA ILE A 31 -5.04 -13.16 0.45
C ILE A 31 -6.38 -13.85 0.75
N ARG A 32 -7.38 -13.05 1.07
CA ARG A 32 -8.74 -13.50 1.40
C ARG A 32 -9.66 -13.54 0.18
N SER A 33 -9.44 -12.63 -0.77
CA SER A 33 -10.27 -12.47 -1.95
C SER A 33 -9.45 -12.48 -3.24
N SER A 34 -10.00 -13.08 -4.30
CA SER A 34 -9.39 -13.02 -5.64
C SER A 34 -9.47 -11.63 -6.27
N ASP A 35 -10.34 -10.75 -5.76
CA ASP A 35 -10.47 -9.38 -6.26
C ASP A 35 -9.25 -8.53 -5.93
N PHE A 36 -8.45 -8.93 -4.93
CA PHE A 36 -7.11 -8.42 -4.66
C PHE A 36 -6.28 -8.28 -5.94
N PHE A 37 -6.16 -9.35 -6.73
CA PHE A 37 -5.32 -9.35 -7.92
C PHE A 37 -5.83 -8.38 -8.98
N LYS A 38 -7.15 -8.30 -9.16
CA LYS A 38 -7.77 -7.35 -10.11
C LYS A 38 -7.49 -5.91 -9.69
N LYS A 39 -7.63 -5.60 -8.39
CA LYS A 39 -7.36 -4.27 -7.84
C LYS A 39 -5.90 -3.88 -7.99
N CYS A 40 -4.96 -4.79 -7.67
CA CYS A 40 -3.53 -4.53 -7.87
C CYS A 40 -3.16 -4.29 -9.34
N VAL A 41 -3.74 -5.03 -10.28
CA VAL A 41 -3.47 -4.84 -11.72
C VAL A 41 -4.06 -3.52 -12.24
N LEU A 42 -5.28 -3.16 -11.83
CA LEU A 42 -5.99 -1.99 -12.33
C LEU A 42 -5.55 -0.67 -11.67
N TYR A 43 -5.21 -0.72 -10.37
CA TYR A 43 -5.00 0.47 -9.55
C TYR A 43 -3.64 0.50 -8.85
N GLY A 44 -2.76 -0.49 -9.09
CA GLY A 44 -1.38 -0.47 -8.59
C GLY A 44 -1.29 -0.45 -7.06
N ASP A 45 -0.51 0.49 -6.54
CA ASP A 45 -0.28 0.74 -5.11
C ASP A 45 -1.55 1.23 -4.38
N ILE A 46 -2.36 2.06 -5.03
CA ILE A 46 -3.69 2.45 -4.50
C ILE A 46 -4.56 1.21 -4.33
N GLY A 47 -4.59 0.33 -5.34
CA GLY A 47 -5.35 -0.91 -5.29
C GLY A 47 -4.90 -1.87 -4.18
N LEU A 48 -3.60 -1.91 -3.88
CA LEU A 48 -3.05 -2.67 -2.75
C LEU A 48 -3.59 -2.15 -1.41
N GLY A 49 -3.63 -0.81 -1.24
CA GLY A 49 -4.14 -0.17 -0.02
C GLY A 49 -5.65 -0.33 0.15
N GLU A 50 -6.43 -0.06 -0.90
CA GLU A 50 -7.90 -0.25 -0.88
C GLU A 50 -8.27 -1.71 -0.57
N ALA A 51 -7.56 -2.67 -1.19
CA ALA A 51 -7.75 -4.10 -0.91
C ALA A 51 -7.45 -4.48 0.54
N TYR A 52 -6.52 -3.80 1.22
CA TYR A 52 -6.27 -4.02 2.65
C TYR A 52 -7.42 -3.51 3.51
N VAL A 53 -7.87 -2.28 3.23
CA VAL A 53 -8.98 -1.63 3.97
C VAL A 53 -10.28 -2.41 3.80
N GLU A 54 -10.53 -2.96 2.61
CA GLU A 54 -11.72 -3.77 2.30
C GLU A 54 -11.60 -5.24 2.77
N GLY A 55 -10.44 -5.65 3.32
CA GLY A 55 -10.24 -7.01 3.83
C GLY A 55 -10.02 -8.08 2.75
N ASP A 56 -9.70 -7.68 1.51
CA ASP A 56 -9.32 -8.61 0.44
C ASP A 56 -7.97 -9.29 0.75
N TRP A 57 -7.13 -8.66 1.56
CA TRP A 57 -5.95 -9.26 2.15
C TRP A 57 -5.68 -8.69 3.54
N ASP A 58 -4.98 -9.45 4.38
CA ASP A 58 -4.58 -9.04 5.74
C ASP A 58 -3.15 -9.46 6.09
N THR A 59 -2.68 -8.97 7.24
CA THR A 59 -1.37 -9.28 7.80
C THR A 59 -1.36 -9.03 9.31
N ASP A 60 -0.45 -9.70 10.02
CA ASP A 60 -0.21 -9.46 11.44
C ASP A 60 0.65 -8.19 11.65
N ASP A 61 1.42 -7.78 10.63
CA ASP A 61 2.29 -6.61 10.67
C ASP A 61 2.37 -5.95 9.30
N ILE A 62 1.56 -4.90 9.12
CA ILE A 62 1.52 -4.14 7.87
C ILE A 62 2.81 -3.38 7.61
N SER A 63 3.51 -2.93 8.66
CA SER A 63 4.79 -2.24 8.51
C SER A 63 5.81 -3.17 7.86
N SER A 64 5.90 -4.43 8.31
CA SER A 64 6.79 -5.43 7.69
C SER A 64 6.49 -5.66 6.21
N VAL A 65 5.22 -5.77 5.82
CA VAL A 65 4.80 -5.96 4.42
C VAL A 65 5.20 -4.76 3.56
N ILE A 66 4.86 -3.56 4.00
CA ILE A 66 5.16 -2.32 3.26
C ILE A 66 6.67 -2.08 3.19
N SER A 67 7.41 -2.28 4.29
CA SER A 67 8.87 -2.19 4.32
C SER A 67 9.51 -3.16 3.32
N TRP A 68 9.03 -4.40 3.24
CA TRP A 68 9.54 -5.36 2.26
C TRP A 68 9.34 -4.88 0.82
N PHE A 69 8.18 -4.30 0.48
CA PHE A 69 7.94 -3.71 -0.83
C PHE A 69 8.89 -2.54 -1.11
N ILE A 70 9.05 -1.60 -0.17
CA ILE A 70 9.95 -0.45 -0.32
C ILE A 70 11.40 -0.90 -0.55
N LEU A 71 11.87 -1.92 0.18
CA LEU A 71 13.22 -2.45 0.03
C LEU A 71 13.47 -3.11 -1.33
N ASN A 72 12.42 -3.65 -1.96
CA ASN A 72 12.52 -4.39 -3.22
C ASN A 72 12.03 -3.60 -4.45
N VAL A 73 11.37 -2.43 -4.27
CA VAL A 73 10.78 -1.63 -5.37
C VAL A 73 11.81 -1.17 -6.40
N LYS A 74 13.05 -0.87 -5.97
CA LYS A 74 14.13 -0.37 -6.84
C LYS A 74 14.76 -1.45 -7.72
N LYS A 75 14.52 -2.73 -7.44
CA LYS A 75 15.18 -3.88 -8.08
C LYS A 75 14.23 -4.80 -8.84
N SER A 76 12.94 -4.49 -8.94
CA SER A 76 12.05 -5.23 -9.83
C SER A 76 12.52 -5.02 -11.27
N PRO A 77 12.89 -6.07 -12.03
CA PRO A 77 13.36 -5.92 -13.39
C PRO A 77 12.19 -5.45 -14.25
N SER A 78 12.11 -4.15 -14.45
CA SER A 78 11.12 -3.47 -15.27
C SER A 78 11.12 -3.89 -16.74
N LYS A 79 12.01 -4.79 -17.20
CA LYS A 79 12.15 -5.14 -18.62
C LYS A 79 11.07 -6.07 -19.17
N SER A 80 10.59 -7.08 -18.42
CA SER A 80 9.45 -7.91 -18.86
C SER A 80 8.11 -7.23 -18.58
N VAL A 81 8.10 -6.44 -17.52
CA VAL A 81 6.99 -5.61 -17.09
C VAL A 81 6.81 -4.41 -18.02
N GLU A 82 7.83 -3.87 -18.68
CA GLU A 82 7.71 -2.79 -19.68
C GLU A 82 6.91 -3.20 -20.92
N THR A 83 7.07 -4.44 -21.40
CA THR A 83 6.35 -4.91 -22.60
C THR A 83 4.88 -5.22 -22.28
N ALA A 84 4.62 -5.88 -21.15
CA ALA A 84 3.26 -6.14 -20.67
C ALA A 84 2.56 -4.84 -20.22
N ARG A 85 3.30 -3.93 -19.57
CA ARG A 85 2.85 -2.56 -19.28
C ARG A 85 2.65 -1.78 -20.56
N SER A 86 3.46 -1.86 -21.61
CA SER A 86 3.24 -1.11 -22.85
C SER A 86 1.90 -1.47 -23.51
N PHE A 87 1.53 -2.75 -23.52
CA PHE A 87 0.26 -3.21 -24.09
C PHE A 87 -0.95 -2.92 -23.20
N LEU A 88 -0.83 -3.11 -21.89
CA LEU A 88 -1.88 -2.80 -20.91
C LEU A 88 -2.01 -1.29 -20.65
N ILE A 89 -0.91 -0.52 -20.66
CA ILE A 89 -0.89 0.95 -20.51
C ILE A 89 -1.36 1.62 -21.80
N ASN A 90 -1.19 1.06 -22.99
CA ASN A 90 -1.81 1.66 -24.18
C ASN A 90 -3.33 1.52 -24.20
N SER A 91 -3.88 0.42 -23.65
CA SER A 91 -5.33 0.19 -23.59
C SER A 91 -5.98 0.82 -22.35
N LEU A 92 -5.37 0.67 -21.16
CA LEU A 92 -5.80 1.30 -19.91
C LEU A 92 -5.37 2.76 -19.81
N GLY A 93 -4.34 3.22 -20.53
CA GLY A 93 -3.90 4.62 -20.52
C GLY A 93 -4.91 5.54 -21.19
N VAL A 94 -5.64 5.06 -22.21
CA VAL A 94 -6.77 5.80 -22.79
C VAL A 94 -7.93 5.87 -21.78
N ILE A 95 -8.25 4.76 -21.11
CA ILE A 95 -9.31 4.71 -20.09
C ILE A 95 -8.94 5.55 -18.86
N ASN A 96 -7.69 5.50 -18.42
CA ASN A 96 -7.19 6.22 -17.26
C ASN A 96 -6.97 7.71 -17.58
N GLN A 97 -6.57 8.08 -18.81
CA GLN A 97 -6.58 9.48 -19.26
C GLN A 97 -8.01 10.03 -19.35
N ILE A 98 -8.98 9.24 -19.81
CA ILE A 98 -10.39 9.62 -19.80
C ILE A 98 -10.89 9.75 -18.36
N ARG A 99 -10.59 8.78 -17.48
CA ARG A 99 -10.98 8.81 -16.06
C ARG A 99 -10.29 9.93 -15.26
N HIS A 100 -9.04 10.27 -15.57
CA HIS A 100 -8.32 11.42 -15.02
C HIS A 100 -8.84 12.74 -15.58
N LYS A 101 -9.22 12.83 -16.88
CA LYS A 101 -9.90 14.01 -17.45
C LYS A 101 -11.28 14.23 -16.83
N PHE A 102 -12.02 13.17 -16.51
CA PHE A 102 -13.30 13.25 -15.78
C PHE A 102 -13.11 13.39 -14.24
N ARG A 103 -11.88 13.30 -13.74
CA ARG A 103 -11.46 13.73 -12.40
C ARG A 103 -10.81 15.12 -12.44
N ALA A 104 -11.41 16.05 -13.19
CA ALA A 104 -11.10 17.46 -12.99
C ALA A 104 -11.42 17.82 -11.52
N ASN A 105 -10.41 18.27 -10.79
CA ASN A 105 -10.55 18.93 -9.48
C ASN A 105 -11.39 20.20 -9.67
N THR A 106 -12.70 20.06 -9.66
CA THR A 106 -13.63 21.18 -9.57
C THR A 106 -13.66 21.65 -8.13
N ILE A 107 -13.70 22.96 -7.91
CA ILE A 107 -13.77 23.58 -6.56
C ILE A 107 -14.89 22.94 -5.71
N ASP A 108 -15.98 22.50 -6.33
CA ASP A 108 -17.08 21.81 -5.67
C ASP A 108 -16.74 20.39 -5.19
N LYS A 109 -15.87 19.66 -5.90
CA LYS A 109 -15.34 18.36 -5.47
C LYS A 109 -14.30 18.51 -4.36
N SER A 110 -13.47 19.56 -4.43
CA SER A 110 -12.58 19.92 -3.32
C SER A 110 -13.38 20.30 -2.08
N LYS A 111 -14.47 21.07 -2.20
CA LYS A 111 -15.38 21.36 -1.08
C LYS A 111 -16.05 20.10 -0.54
N LYS A 112 -16.48 19.16 -1.40
CA LYS A 112 -17.09 17.89 -0.95
C LYS A 112 -16.08 16.95 -0.28
N ASN A 113 -14.83 16.90 -0.76
CA ASN A 113 -13.73 16.18 -0.11
C ASN A 113 -13.24 16.86 1.18
N ILE A 114 -13.36 18.19 1.29
CA ILE A 114 -13.14 18.95 2.54
C ILE A 114 -14.32 18.76 3.50
N HIS A 115 -15.53 18.52 3.00
CA HIS A 115 -16.72 18.28 3.83
C HIS A 115 -16.81 16.83 4.34
N GLU A 116 -16.15 15.89 3.67
CA GLU A 116 -15.65 14.63 4.27
C GLU A 116 -14.31 14.85 5.00
N HIS A 117 -14.11 16.03 5.60
CA HIS A 117 -13.25 16.07 6.77
C HIS A 117 -13.85 15.11 7.75
N TYR A 118 -13.15 14.02 7.99
CA TYR A 118 -13.28 13.32 9.24
C TYR A 118 -13.32 14.40 10.33
N ASP A 119 -14.44 14.54 11.02
CA ASP A 119 -14.54 15.35 12.25
C ASP A 119 -13.74 14.64 13.37
N LEU A 120 -12.51 14.24 13.06
CA LEU A 120 -11.50 13.83 14.00
C LEU A 120 -11.01 15.14 14.61
N GLY A 121 -11.81 15.63 15.55
CA GLY A 121 -11.41 16.75 16.39
C GLY A 121 -10.22 16.38 17.26
N ASN A 122 -9.77 17.34 18.06
CA ASN A 122 -8.68 17.14 19.00
C ASN A 122 -8.88 15.92 19.91
N ASP A 123 -10.12 15.52 20.18
CA ASP A 123 -10.44 14.37 21.03
C ASP A 123 -10.01 13.04 20.43
N PHE A 124 -9.96 12.90 19.10
CA PHE A 124 -9.37 11.72 18.46
C PHE A 124 -7.85 11.72 18.57
N TYR A 125 -7.22 12.85 18.24
CA TYR A 125 -5.76 12.97 18.25
C TYR A 125 -5.16 12.79 19.64
N LYS A 126 -5.84 13.25 20.69
CA LYS A 126 -5.45 13.03 22.09
C LYS A 126 -5.33 11.55 22.48
N LEU A 127 -5.95 10.63 21.73
CA LEU A 127 -5.86 9.19 22.02
C LEU A 127 -4.47 8.61 21.74
N PHE A 128 -3.67 9.24 20.88
CA PHE A 128 -2.38 8.69 20.45
C PHE A 128 -1.24 9.70 20.29
N LEU A 129 -1.51 11.01 20.27
CA LEU A 129 -0.47 12.03 20.36
C LEU A 129 -0.04 12.22 21.82
N ASP A 130 1.17 12.74 21.99
CA ASP A 130 1.67 13.16 23.30
C ASP A 130 0.91 14.41 23.81
N GLU A 131 1.16 14.79 25.06
CA GLU A 131 0.48 15.93 25.71
C GLU A 131 0.65 17.26 24.96
N SER A 132 1.74 17.43 24.21
CA SER A 132 1.97 18.64 23.40
C SER A 132 1.09 18.71 22.14
N MET A 133 0.35 17.65 21.82
CA MET A 133 -0.43 17.50 20.59
C MET A 133 0.44 17.66 19.32
N THR A 134 1.71 17.27 19.39
CA THR A 134 2.64 17.43 18.28
C THR A 134 2.40 16.37 17.21
N TYR A 135 1.92 16.79 16.04
CA TYR A 135 1.77 15.93 14.87
C TYR A 135 2.93 16.08 13.89
N SER A 136 4.13 15.75 14.36
CA SER A 136 5.37 15.76 13.59
C SER A 136 6.34 14.70 14.12
N CYS A 137 7.48 14.51 13.44
CA CYS A 137 8.48 13.54 13.89
C CYS A 137 9.12 13.99 15.21
N ALA A 138 9.04 13.14 16.23
CA ALA A 138 9.81 13.31 17.45
C ALA A 138 11.30 13.02 17.23
N TYR A 139 12.13 13.57 18.10
CA TYR A 139 13.55 13.27 18.16
C TYR A 139 13.83 12.44 19.41
N PHE A 140 14.25 11.19 19.22
CA PHE A 140 14.65 10.30 20.30
C PHE A 140 16.18 10.34 20.42
N GLU A 141 16.69 11.03 21.44
CA GLU A 141 18.11 10.94 21.79
C GLU A 141 18.40 9.50 22.22
N GLY A 142 19.34 8.86 21.53
CA GLY A 142 19.76 7.49 21.85
C GLY A 142 20.40 7.47 23.22
N ASN A 143 19.64 7.13 24.26
CA ASN A 143 20.21 6.77 25.54
C ASN A 143 20.97 5.46 25.35
N ASN A 144 22.29 5.55 25.18
CA ASN A 144 23.21 4.43 25.34
C ASN A 144 23.26 4.07 26.83
N ASN A 145 22.26 3.32 27.31
CA ASN A 145 22.33 2.55 28.55
C ASN A 145 22.06 1.09 28.25
#